data_AF-A0AB34K5C6-F1
#
_entry.id   AF-A0AB34K5C6-F1
#
_cell.length_a   1.000
_cell.length_b   1.000
_cell.length_c   1.000
_cell.angle_alpha   90.00
_cell.angle_beta   90.00
_cell.angle_gamma   90.00
#
_symmetry.space_group_name_H-M   'P 1'
#
loop_
_entity.id
_entity.type
_entity.pdbx_description
1 polymer ?
#
loop_
_entity_poly.entity_id
_entity_poly.type
_entity_poly.pdbx_seq_one_letter_code
_entity_poly.pdbx_strand_id
1 'polypeptide(L)'
;MAPIAIPLRYVAAAAAVFQTASMLSTYAACVITSRCPPLPHVPTISNTWDTPPGSYLSRFSLSVVALVFTAMQFALWLPTGPLPHFRLHRVIGCFATFCLSWVGAICDETWPACRGNRPLHIGSALSFFIVYNINMLAFSFAHTGRARAAMAIPALTSTASKLRWLAFVPPVVPVDQTLLALVEWADTFLVMGWTVGVLWLQRADLTCYLFTQQPSAPLLVCSVRHITAAVLALFSGTLLVCTCLYFRAGGTSWPYISDLFVYPPADWISRWAIELAGSLAILGHFLLYLMDAASAPSSSAI
;
A
#
# COMPACT_ATOMS: atom_id res chain seq x y z
N MET A 1 -32.27 -9.08 -1.08
CA MET A 1 -31.48 -8.20 -1.96
C MET A 1 -30.35 -9.01 -2.57
N ALA A 2 -30.08 -8.91 -3.88
CA ALA A 2 -28.92 -9.58 -4.47
C ALA A 2 -27.64 -8.90 -3.97
N PRO A 3 -26.57 -9.66 -3.66
CA PRO A 3 -25.35 -9.08 -3.11
C PRO A 3 -24.64 -8.22 -4.16
N ILE A 4 -24.10 -7.08 -3.73
CA ILE A 4 -23.24 -6.27 -4.60
C ILE A 4 -21.89 -6.96 -4.71
N ALA A 5 -21.59 -7.41 -5.93
CA ALA A 5 -20.38 -8.09 -6.32
C ALA A 5 -19.42 -7.08 -6.93
N ILE A 6 -18.29 -6.80 -6.27
CA ILE A 6 -17.22 -5.96 -6.82
C ILE A 6 -16.02 -6.86 -7.14
N PRO A 7 -15.75 -7.14 -8.43
CA PRO A 7 -14.60 -7.94 -8.81
C PRO A 7 -13.28 -7.28 -8.35
N LEU A 8 -12.44 -8.03 -7.64
CA LEU A 8 -11.22 -7.49 -7.02
C LEU A 8 -10.24 -6.93 -8.05
N ARG A 9 -10.25 -7.47 -9.27
CA ARG A 9 -9.46 -6.96 -10.40
C ARG A 9 -9.72 -5.48 -10.72
N TYR A 10 -10.96 -5.00 -10.53
CA TYR A 10 -11.30 -3.59 -10.74
C TYR A 10 -10.84 -2.72 -9.58
N VAL A 11 -10.91 -3.23 -8.34
CA VAL A 11 -10.39 -2.53 -7.16
C VAL A 11 -8.88 -2.34 -7.26
N ALA A 12 -8.15 -3.40 -7.63
CA ALA A 12 -6.70 -3.32 -7.84
C ALA A 12 -6.32 -2.39 -8.99
N ALA A 13 -7.06 -2.45 -10.12
CA ALA A 13 -6.84 -1.54 -11.24
C ALA A 13 -7.10 -0.08 -10.84
N ALA A 14 -8.18 0.19 -10.11
CA ALA A 14 -8.49 1.53 -9.62
C ALA A 14 -7.38 2.07 -8.70
N ALA A 15 -6.87 1.25 -7.78
CA ALA A 15 -5.74 1.63 -6.93
C ALA A 15 -4.46 1.92 -7.73
N ALA A 16 -4.15 1.10 -8.75
CA ALA A 16 -2.99 1.32 -9.62
C ALA A 16 -3.13 2.61 -10.46
N VAL A 17 -4.31 2.86 -11.00
CA VAL A 17 -4.62 4.11 -11.75
C VAL A 17 -4.52 5.31 -10.82
N PHE A 18 -5.10 5.23 -9.62
CA PHE A 18 -5.05 6.30 -8.63
C PHE A 18 -3.61 6.63 -8.20
N GLN A 19 -2.78 5.61 -7.95
CA GLN A 19 -1.36 5.80 -7.63
C GLN A 19 -0.60 6.42 -8.80
N THR A 20 -0.83 5.92 -10.02
CA THR A 20 -0.17 6.44 -11.23
C THR A 20 -0.54 7.90 -11.46
N ALA A 21 -1.84 8.23 -11.37
CA ALA A 21 -2.32 9.59 -11.49
C ALA A 21 -1.70 10.49 -10.41
N SER A 22 -1.67 10.03 -9.16
CA SER A 22 -1.04 10.76 -8.05
C SER A 22 0.44 11.05 -8.35
N MET A 23 1.22 10.04 -8.74
CA MET A 23 2.64 10.21 -9.08
C MET A 23 2.86 11.20 -10.24
N LEU A 24 2.06 11.11 -11.31
CA LEU A 24 2.16 12.02 -12.45
C LEU A 24 1.75 13.45 -12.08
N SER A 25 0.70 13.61 -11.27
CA SER A 25 0.26 14.92 -10.78
C SER A 25 1.27 15.56 -9.84
N THR A 26 1.88 14.79 -8.94
CA THR A 26 2.92 15.30 -8.03
C THR A 26 4.19 15.67 -8.79
N TYR A 27 4.59 14.88 -9.78
CA TYR A 27 5.66 15.25 -10.69
C TYR A 27 5.36 16.56 -11.44
N ALA A 28 4.19 16.68 -12.06
CA ALA A 28 3.79 17.87 -12.80
C ALA A 28 3.80 19.12 -11.90
N ALA A 29 3.23 19.04 -10.69
CA ALA A 29 3.26 20.13 -9.73
C ALA A 29 4.69 20.49 -9.29
N CYS A 30 5.55 19.50 -9.09
CA CYS A 30 6.94 19.70 -8.71
C CYS A 30 7.74 20.43 -9.81
N VAL A 31 7.52 20.08 -11.09
CA VAL A 31 8.14 20.76 -12.24
C VAL A 31 7.61 22.19 -12.39
N ILE A 32 6.28 22.39 -12.31
CA ILE A 32 5.66 23.72 -12.42
C ILE A 32 6.20 24.68 -11.34
N THR A 33 6.46 24.17 -10.14
CA THR A 33 7.00 24.95 -9.03
C THR A 33 8.53 25.03 -9.03
N SER A 34 9.20 24.56 -10.09
CA SER A 34 10.66 24.54 -10.23
C SER A 34 11.39 23.84 -9.07
N ARG A 35 10.74 22.83 -8.46
CA ARG A 35 11.30 21.99 -7.40
C ARG A 35 11.89 20.67 -7.92
N CYS A 36 11.46 20.24 -9.11
CA CYS A 36 11.98 19.07 -9.79
C CYS A 36 12.55 19.45 -11.16
N PRO A 37 13.57 18.72 -11.66
CA PRO A 37 14.08 18.94 -13.00
C PRO A 37 12.99 18.58 -14.05
N PRO A 38 12.89 19.33 -15.15
CA PRO A 38 12.04 18.96 -16.28
C PRO A 38 12.70 17.86 -17.11
N LEU A 39 11.89 17.22 -17.97
CA LEU A 39 12.40 16.28 -18.98
C LEU A 39 13.52 16.91 -19.82
N PRO A 40 14.56 16.14 -20.20
CA PRO A 40 14.69 14.69 -20.07
C PRO A 40 15.16 14.18 -18.70
N HIS A 41 15.47 15.05 -17.75
CA HIS A 41 15.91 14.65 -16.42
C HIS A 41 14.72 14.25 -15.55
N VAL A 42 14.74 13.05 -14.98
CA VAL A 42 13.61 12.50 -14.23
C VAL A 42 13.95 12.48 -12.74
N PRO A 43 13.15 13.11 -11.87
CA PRO A 43 13.35 13.02 -10.43
C PRO A 43 12.98 11.63 -9.90
N THR A 44 13.59 11.23 -8.78
CA THR A 44 13.11 10.06 -8.03
C THR A 44 11.65 10.25 -7.61
N ILE A 45 10.93 9.15 -7.39
CA ILE A 45 9.53 9.22 -6.94
C ILE A 45 9.45 10.02 -5.63
N SER A 46 10.37 9.75 -4.70
CA SER A 46 10.44 10.42 -3.40
C SER A 46 10.61 11.93 -3.54
N ASN A 47 11.44 12.41 -4.49
CA ASN A 47 11.58 13.85 -4.73
C ASN A 47 10.28 14.52 -5.15
N THR A 48 9.41 13.82 -5.89
CA THR A 48 8.10 14.38 -6.27
C THR A 48 7.14 14.52 -5.10
N TRP A 49 7.47 13.92 -3.94
CA TRP A 49 6.64 13.90 -2.74
C TRP A 49 7.18 14.75 -1.59
N ASP A 50 8.37 15.33 -1.70
CA ASP A 50 8.97 16.08 -0.60
C ASP A 50 8.22 17.39 -0.28
N THR A 51 7.67 18.05 -1.30
CA THR A 51 7.02 19.36 -1.16
C THR A 51 5.51 19.31 -1.41
N PRO A 52 4.71 20.18 -0.76
CA PRO A 52 3.30 20.34 -1.09
C PRO A 52 3.07 20.70 -2.58
N PRO A 53 2.00 20.19 -3.22
CA PRO A 53 0.97 19.30 -2.66
C PRO A 53 1.39 17.82 -2.57
N GLY A 54 2.55 17.45 -3.12
CA GLY A 54 2.99 16.06 -3.25
C GLY A 54 3.16 15.33 -1.92
N SER A 55 3.60 16.02 -0.88
CA SER A 55 3.74 15.44 0.46
C SER A 55 2.41 15.03 1.11
N TYR A 56 1.31 15.69 0.77
CA TYR A 56 -0.02 15.31 1.24
C TYR A 56 -0.64 14.23 0.36
N LEU A 57 -0.53 14.37 -0.96
CA LEU A 57 -1.09 13.41 -1.91
C LEU A 57 -0.43 12.03 -1.79
N SER A 58 0.87 11.97 -1.58
CA SER A 58 1.60 10.69 -1.39
C SER A 58 1.19 9.95 -0.13
N ARG A 59 0.95 10.66 0.99
CA ARG A 59 0.44 10.07 2.25
C ARG A 59 -0.90 9.40 2.03
N PHE A 60 -1.82 10.11 1.39
CA PHE A 60 -3.13 9.59 1.08
C PHE A 60 -3.05 8.43 0.07
N SER A 61 -2.34 8.63 -1.04
CA SER A 61 -2.30 7.65 -2.13
C SER A 61 -1.63 6.35 -1.70
N LEU A 62 -0.48 6.41 -1.03
CA LEU A 62 0.23 5.22 -0.57
C LEU A 62 -0.51 4.48 0.54
N SER A 63 -1.24 5.18 1.41
CA SER A 63 -2.07 4.54 2.44
C SER A 63 -3.22 3.73 1.81
N VAL A 64 -3.93 4.33 0.84
CA VAL A 64 -5.00 3.66 0.10
C VAL A 64 -4.46 2.46 -0.69
N VAL A 65 -3.34 2.63 -1.39
CA VAL A 65 -2.71 1.56 -2.18
C VAL A 65 -2.22 0.43 -1.27
N ALA A 66 -1.58 0.75 -0.14
CA ALA A 66 -1.14 -0.24 0.83
C ALA A 66 -2.32 -1.05 1.39
N LEU A 67 -3.45 -0.39 1.70
CA LEU A 67 -4.67 -1.07 2.14
C LEU A 67 -5.21 -2.03 1.07
N VAL A 68 -5.36 -1.54 -0.16
CA VAL A 68 -5.84 -2.37 -1.28
C VAL A 68 -4.90 -3.54 -1.52
N PHE A 69 -3.60 -3.30 -1.55
CA PHE A 69 -2.60 -4.35 -1.77
C PHE A 69 -2.62 -5.38 -0.63
N THR A 70 -2.81 -4.96 0.61
CA THR A 70 -3.00 -5.87 1.74
C THR A 70 -4.19 -6.79 1.50
N ALA A 71 -5.34 -6.23 1.09
CA ALA A 71 -6.52 -7.03 0.73
C ALA A 71 -6.23 -8.00 -0.43
N MET A 72 -5.44 -7.58 -1.42
CA MET A 72 -5.01 -8.46 -2.50
C MET A 72 -4.12 -9.61 -2.00
N GLN A 73 -3.25 -9.39 -1.02
CA GLN A 73 -2.45 -10.49 -0.44
C GLN A 73 -3.33 -11.56 0.21
N PHE A 74 -4.43 -11.17 0.85
CA PHE A 74 -5.43 -12.13 1.31
C PHE A 74 -6.10 -12.85 0.13
N ALA A 75 -6.52 -12.12 -0.90
CA ALA A 75 -7.20 -12.69 -2.07
C ALA A 75 -6.32 -13.71 -2.82
N LEU A 76 -5.02 -13.43 -2.95
CA LEU A 76 -4.08 -14.30 -3.66
C LEU A 76 -3.88 -15.64 -2.94
N TRP A 77 -3.71 -15.59 -1.60
CA TRP A 77 -3.26 -16.72 -0.80
C TRP A 77 -4.35 -17.39 0.06
N LEU A 78 -5.58 -16.85 0.15
CA LEU A 78 -6.67 -17.53 0.86
C LEU A 78 -7.19 -18.78 0.10
N PRO A 79 -7.40 -18.74 -1.23
CA PRO A 79 -7.93 -19.89 -1.98
C PRO A 79 -6.99 -21.10 -2.04
N THR A 80 -5.70 -20.91 -1.76
CA THR A 80 -4.67 -21.96 -1.91
C THR A 80 -4.68 -22.99 -0.77
N GLY A 81 -5.60 -22.89 0.19
CA GLY A 81 -5.80 -23.87 1.25
C GLY A 81 -4.94 -23.65 2.50
N PRO A 82 -5.03 -24.53 3.51
CA PRO A 82 -4.48 -24.30 4.85
C PRO A 82 -2.97 -24.53 4.97
N LEU A 83 -2.26 -24.85 3.88
CA LEU A 83 -0.85 -25.25 3.93
C LEU A 83 0.00 -24.16 4.60
N PRO A 84 0.94 -24.51 5.50
CA PRO A 84 1.71 -23.54 6.28
C PRO A 84 2.47 -22.50 5.44
N HIS A 85 2.99 -22.90 4.28
CA HIS A 85 3.74 -21.99 3.41
C HIS A 85 2.86 -20.89 2.78
N PHE A 86 1.60 -21.18 2.44
CA PHE A 86 0.67 -20.14 1.95
C PHE A 86 0.30 -19.13 3.03
N ARG A 87 0.19 -19.58 4.29
CA ARG A 87 -0.01 -18.67 5.43
C ARG A 87 1.20 -17.76 5.61
N LEU A 88 2.42 -18.31 5.51
CA LEU A 88 3.65 -17.55 5.60
C LEU A 88 3.73 -16.48 4.49
N HIS A 89 3.49 -16.85 3.24
CA HIS A 89 3.48 -15.92 2.10
C HIS A 89 2.46 -14.80 2.26
N ARG A 90 1.27 -15.09 2.80
CA ARG A 90 0.28 -14.06 3.14
C ARG A 90 0.80 -13.08 4.19
N VAL A 91 1.40 -13.58 5.27
CA VAL A 91 1.98 -12.74 6.34
C VAL A 91 3.10 -11.86 5.80
N ILE A 92 4.01 -12.44 5.02
CA ILE A 92 5.10 -11.76 4.31
C ILE A 92 4.56 -10.63 3.43
N GLY A 93 3.54 -10.93 2.61
CA GLY A 93 2.90 -9.93 1.76
C GLY A 93 2.26 -8.79 2.55
N CYS A 94 1.54 -9.10 3.63
CA CYS A 94 0.90 -8.08 4.49
C CYS A 94 1.95 -7.22 5.22
N PHE A 95 3.07 -7.81 5.62
CA PHE A 95 4.17 -7.06 6.21
C PHE A 95 4.81 -6.11 5.20
N ALA A 96 4.97 -6.55 3.95
CA ALA A 96 5.49 -5.69 2.88
C ALA A 96 4.57 -4.47 2.67
N THR A 97 3.25 -4.68 2.54
CA THR A 97 2.29 -3.59 2.35
C THR A 97 2.19 -2.68 3.58
N PHE A 98 2.38 -3.21 4.78
CA PHE A 98 2.57 -2.38 5.97
C PHE A 98 3.79 -1.48 5.83
N CYS A 99 4.94 -1.99 5.39
CA CYS A 99 6.12 -1.15 5.14
C CYS A 99 5.83 -0.07 4.09
N LEU A 100 5.06 -0.36 3.03
CA LEU A 100 4.64 0.64 2.05
C LEU A 100 3.82 1.78 2.69
N SER A 101 2.93 1.46 3.65
CA SER A 101 2.17 2.50 4.36
C SER A 101 3.07 3.44 5.19
N TRP A 102 4.20 2.95 5.69
CA TRP A 102 5.20 3.77 6.39
C TRP A 102 5.96 4.69 5.43
N VAL A 103 6.25 4.23 4.21
CA VAL A 103 6.84 5.06 3.14
C VAL A 103 5.96 6.28 2.85
N GLY A 104 4.63 6.10 2.87
CA GLY A 104 3.69 7.20 2.71
C GLY A 104 3.68 8.16 3.90
N ALA A 105 3.78 7.65 5.13
CA ALA A 105 3.66 8.45 6.34
C ALA A 105 4.91 9.31 6.65
N ILE A 106 6.09 8.86 6.24
CA ILE A 106 7.39 9.42 6.62
C ILE A 106 8.11 9.91 5.36
N CYS A 107 8.50 11.18 5.29
CA CYS A 107 9.32 11.65 4.18
C CYS A 107 10.79 11.20 4.33
N ASP A 108 11.52 11.19 3.22
CA ASP A 108 12.97 10.95 3.23
C ASP A 108 13.69 12.16 3.84
N GLU A 109 13.29 13.37 3.46
CA GLU A 109 13.99 14.60 3.83
C GLU A 109 13.58 15.22 5.18
N THR A 110 14.53 15.94 5.80
CA THR A 110 14.36 16.56 7.13
C THR A 110 13.71 17.94 7.11
N TRP A 111 13.08 18.36 6.00
CA TRP A 111 12.45 19.69 5.88
C TRP A 111 11.51 19.98 7.03
N PRO A 112 11.38 21.23 7.50
CA PRO A 112 10.58 21.57 8.67
C PRO A 112 9.14 21.08 8.64
N ALA A 113 8.54 20.98 7.44
CA ALA A 113 7.17 20.52 7.23
C ALA A 113 6.98 18.99 7.36
N CYS A 114 8.06 18.20 7.23
CA CYS A 114 7.98 16.75 7.32
C CYS A 114 8.85 16.12 8.41
N ARG A 115 10.00 16.75 8.76
CA ARG A 115 11.06 16.24 9.67
C ARG A 115 11.22 14.73 9.53
N GLY A 116 11.45 14.30 8.30
CA GLY A 116 11.51 12.90 7.90
C GLY A 116 12.56 12.10 8.65
N ASN A 117 12.45 10.78 8.55
CA ASN A 117 13.43 9.84 9.08
C ASN A 117 13.91 8.97 7.93
N ARG A 118 14.92 9.46 7.22
CA ARG A 118 15.56 8.81 6.08
C ARG A 118 15.86 7.32 6.30
N PRO A 119 16.53 6.90 7.40
CA PRO A 119 16.73 5.48 7.67
C PRO A 119 15.44 4.66 7.70
N LEU A 120 14.39 5.18 8.32
CA LEU A 120 13.12 4.48 8.45
C LEU A 120 12.33 4.47 7.12
N HIS A 121 12.35 5.58 6.38
CA HIS A 121 11.76 5.67 5.04
C HIS A 121 12.42 4.67 4.08
N ILE A 122 13.75 4.73 3.93
CA ILE A 122 14.51 3.85 3.06
C ILE A 122 14.37 2.40 3.52
N GLY A 123 14.49 2.13 4.81
CA GLY A 123 14.31 0.79 5.38
C GLY A 123 12.93 0.20 5.06
N SER A 124 11.88 1.02 5.18
CA SER A 124 10.50 0.60 4.86
C SER A 124 10.31 0.39 3.35
N ALA A 125 10.85 1.28 2.51
CA ALA A 125 10.79 1.14 1.05
C ALA A 125 11.51 -0.13 0.57
N LEU A 126 12.73 -0.36 1.04
CA LEU A 126 13.49 -1.57 0.72
C LEU A 126 12.78 -2.83 1.20
N SER A 127 12.28 -2.82 2.44
CA SER A 127 11.54 -3.94 3.00
C SER A 127 10.29 -4.24 2.18
N PHE A 128 9.51 -3.22 1.81
CA PHE A 128 8.35 -3.40 0.93
C PHE A 128 8.77 -4.07 -0.37
N PHE A 129 9.68 -3.48 -1.15
CA PHE A 129 9.96 -4.01 -2.47
C PHE A 129 10.62 -5.40 -2.43
N ILE A 130 11.57 -5.66 -1.52
CA ILE A 130 12.23 -6.97 -1.44
C ILE A 130 11.22 -8.04 -1.03
N VAL A 131 10.48 -7.80 0.05
CA VAL A 131 9.56 -8.78 0.63
C VAL A 131 8.36 -9.00 -0.31
N TYR A 132 7.84 -7.94 -0.93
CA TYR A 132 6.76 -8.05 -1.92
C TYR A 132 7.22 -8.81 -3.17
N ASN A 133 8.44 -8.56 -3.66
CA ASN A 133 9.00 -9.28 -4.81
C ASN A 133 9.20 -10.77 -4.55
N ILE A 134 9.64 -11.16 -3.35
CA ILE A 134 9.68 -12.56 -2.94
C ILE A 134 8.29 -13.18 -3.08
N ASN A 135 7.25 -12.46 -2.66
CA ASN A 135 5.88 -12.94 -2.78
C ASN A 135 5.40 -13.02 -4.23
N MET A 136 5.77 -12.03 -5.06
CA MET A 136 5.48 -12.03 -6.49
C MET A 136 6.10 -13.25 -7.18
N LEU A 137 7.36 -13.54 -6.89
CA LEU A 137 8.07 -14.71 -7.45
C LEU A 137 7.43 -16.01 -6.96
N ALA A 138 7.21 -16.15 -5.65
CA ALA A 138 6.61 -17.34 -5.07
C ALA A 138 5.24 -17.63 -5.70
N PHE A 139 4.38 -16.62 -5.81
CA PHE A 139 3.07 -16.76 -6.43
C PHE A 139 3.19 -17.10 -7.93
N SER A 140 4.05 -16.39 -8.66
CA SER A 140 4.24 -16.59 -10.10
C SER A 140 4.73 -17.99 -10.42
N PHE A 141 5.62 -18.55 -9.59
CA PHE A 141 6.17 -19.90 -9.80
C PHE A 141 5.29 -21.02 -9.25
N ALA A 142 4.41 -20.74 -8.29
CA ALA A 142 3.45 -21.73 -7.79
C ALA A 142 2.34 -22.07 -8.81
N HIS A 143 2.14 -21.23 -9.83
CA HIS A 143 1.10 -21.43 -10.85
C HIS A 143 1.70 -21.86 -12.20
N THR A 144 1.01 -22.76 -12.91
CA THR A 144 1.43 -23.29 -14.22
C THR A 144 0.65 -22.66 -15.36
N GLY A 145 1.21 -22.64 -16.58
CA GLY A 145 0.51 -22.23 -17.81
C GLY A 145 0.96 -20.88 -18.39
N ARG A 146 0.26 -20.38 -19.41
CA ARG A 146 0.64 -19.15 -20.16
C ARG A 146 0.68 -17.90 -19.28
N ALA A 147 -0.17 -17.83 -18.25
CA ALA A 147 -0.14 -16.74 -17.28
C ALA A 147 1.14 -16.73 -16.43
N ARG A 148 1.81 -17.87 -16.25
CA ARG A 148 3.07 -17.96 -15.47
C ARG A 148 4.12 -17.03 -16.04
N ALA A 149 4.34 -17.03 -17.36
CA ALA A 149 5.35 -16.18 -17.98
C ALA A 149 4.98 -14.70 -17.83
N ALA A 150 3.72 -14.34 -18.08
CA ALA A 150 3.21 -12.97 -17.94
C ALA A 150 3.35 -12.42 -16.51
N MET A 151 3.31 -13.28 -15.49
CA MET A 151 3.51 -12.91 -14.08
C MET A 151 4.99 -12.98 -13.66
N ALA A 152 5.73 -13.99 -14.12
CA ALA A 152 7.11 -14.20 -13.72
C ALA A 152 8.06 -13.14 -14.30
N ILE A 153 7.84 -12.68 -15.53
CA ILE A 153 8.68 -11.65 -16.16
C ILE A 153 8.73 -10.37 -15.32
N PRO A 154 7.61 -9.68 -15.01
CA PRO A 154 7.66 -8.46 -14.20
C PRO A 154 8.19 -8.71 -12.78
N ALA A 155 7.92 -9.87 -12.18
CA ALA A 155 8.50 -10.24 -10.87
C ALA A 155 10.03 -10.39 -10.92
N LEU A 156 10.56 -11.06 -11.95
CA LEU A 156 11.99 -11.22 -12.16
C LEU A 156 12.66 -9.89 -12.52
N THR A 157 12.06 -9.08 -13.39
CA THR A 157 12.57 -7.76 -13.75
C THR A 157 12.61 -6.83 -12.53
N SER A 158 11.54 -6.79 -11.74
CA SER A 158 11.49 -6.03 -10.49
C SER A 158 12.55 -6.50 -9.49
N THR A 159 12.74 -7.82 -9.33
CA THR A 159 13.78 -8.40 -8.48
C THR A 159 15.19 -8.07 -8.97
N ALA A 160 15.44 -8.21 -10.27
CA ALA A 160 16.72 -7.88 -10.88
C ALA A 160 17.07 -6.39 -10.69
N SER A 161 16.06 -5.50 -10.71
CA SER A 161 16.26 -4.08 -10.42
C SER A 161 16.87 -3.83 -9.04
N LYS A 162 16.70 -4.76 -8.08
CA LYS A 162 17.23 -4.64 -6.71
C LYS A 162 18.68 -5.08 -6.56
N LEU A 163 19.27 -5.71 -7.58
CA LEU A 163 20.71 -6.00 -7.60
C LEU A 163 21.54 -4.72 -7.48
N ARG A 164 20.97 -3.56 -7.83
CA ARG A 164 21.57 -2.23 -7.60
C ARG A 164 21.91 -1.95 -6.13
N TRP A 165 21.23 -2.62 -5.20
CA TRP A 165 21.49 -2.50 -3.75
C TRP A 165 22.51 -3.51 -3.24
N LEU A 166 22.80 -4.57 -4.00
CA LEU A 166 23.83 -5.56 -3.68
C LEU A 166 25.20 -5.16 -4.20
N ALA A 167 25.25 -4.40 -5.30
CA ALA A 167 26.49 -3.86 -5.81
C ALA A 167 27.01 -2.83 -4.79
N PHE A 168 28.16 -3.13 -4.17
CA PHE A 168 28.94 -2.24 -3.31
C PHE A 168 29.50 -1.03 -4.09
N VAL A 169 28.70 -0.41 -4.94
CA VAL A 169 29.07 0.82 -5.63
C VAL A 169 29.03 1.91 -4.56
N PRO A 170 30.17 2.51 -4.19
CA PRO A 170 30.15 3.64 -3.28
C PRO A 170 29.21 4.71 -3.85
N PRO A 171 28.50 5.47 -3.01
CA PRO A 171 27.56 6.48 -3.45
C PRO A 171 28.34 7.65 -4.06
N VAL A 172 28.87 7.47 -5.27
CA VAL A 172 29.13 8.58 -6.17
C VAL A 172 27.74 8.96 -6.65
N VAL A 173 27.07 9.81 -5.86
CA VAL A 173 25.78 10.40 -6.25
C VAL A 173 26.07 11.15 -7.55
N PRO A 174 25.64 10.64 -8.71
CA PRO A 174 25.82 11.40 -9.93
C PRO A 174 24.98 12.68 -9.77
N VAL A 175 25.47 13.79 -10.31
CA VAL A 175 24.70 15.05 -10.37
C VAL A 175 23.34 14.82 -11.07
N ASP A 176 23.26 13.78 -11.91
CA ASP A 176 22.03 13.31 -12.55
C ASP A 176 21.53 11.96 -11.99
N GLN A 177 20.39 11.97 -11.29
CA GLN A 177 19.74 10.77 -10.75
C GLN A 177 18.74 10.13 -11.72
N THR A 178 18.68 10.56 -12.99
CA THR A 178 17.66 10.10 -13.95
C THR A 178 17.63 8.59 -14.12
N LEU A 179 18.78 7.92 -14.21
CA LEU A 179 18.78 6.45 -14.36
C LEU A 179 18.19 5.76 -13.12
N LEU A 180 18.55 6.21 -11.92
CA LEU A 180 18.01 5.67 -10.67
C LEU A 180 16.49 5.90 -10.62
N ALA A 181 16.05 7.11 -10.94
CA ALA A 181 14.64 7.45 -11.01
C ALA A 181 13.91 6.53 -12.00
N LEU A 182 14.37 6.40 -13.24
CA LEU A 182 13.75 5.53 -14.23
C LEU A 182 13.58 4.09 -13.73
N VAL A 183 14.58 3.56 -13.01
CA VAL A 183 14.50 2.24 -12.40
C VAL A 183 13.43 2.20 -11.29
N GLU A 184 13.34 3.20 -10.42
CA GLU A 184 12.32 3.27 -9.36
C GLU A 184 10.89 3.39 -9.91
N TRP A 185 10.70 4.26 -10.90
CA TRP A 185 9.43 4.43 -11.61
C TRP A 185 9.01 3.13 -12.29
N ALA A 186 9.91 2.52 -13.07
CA ALA A 186 9.64 1.24 -13.74
C ALA A 186 9.29 0.14 -12.74
N ASP A 187 10.04 0.04 -11.65
CA ASP A 187 9.83 -0.99 -10.62
C ASP A 187 8.46 -0.85 -9.94
N THR A 188 8.06 0.38 -9.62
CA THR A 188 6.73 0.67 -9.07
C THR A 188 5.62 0.26 -10.04
N PHE A 189 5.76 0.58 -11.33
CA PHE A 189 4.80 0.16 -12.36
C PHE A 189 4.77 -1.36 -12.56
N LEU A 190 5.91 -2.04 -12.48
CA LEU A 190 5.98 -3.50 -12.58
C LEU A 190 5.25 -4.18 -11.41
N VAL A 191 5.43 -3.69 -10.19
CA VAL A 191 4.74 -4.21 -9.00
C VAL A 191 3.22 -4.01 -9.08
N MET A 192 2.78 -2.82 -9.50
CA MET A 192 1.35 -2.53 -9.70
C MET A 192 0.76 -3.36 -10.84
N GLY A 193 1.43 -3.37 -12.00
CA GLY A 193 1.02 -4.11 -13.19
C GLY A 193 0.97 -5.61 -12.95
N TRP A 194 1.92 -6.16 -12.20
CA TRP A 194 1.88 -7.57 -11.77
C TRP A 194 0.66 -7.85 -10.90
N THR A 195 0.42 -7.03 -9.87
CA THR A 195 -0.69 -7.23 -8.92
C THR A 195 -2.03 -7.23 -9.65
N VAL A 196 -2.23 -6.27 -10.56
CA VAL A 196 -3.42 -6.20 -11.43
C VAL A 196 -3.46 -7.40 -12.38
N GLY A 197 -2.36 -7.69 -13.08
CA GLY A 197 -2.27 -8.77 -14.06
C GLY A 197 -2.59 -10.14 -13.49
N VAL A 198 -2.10 -10.46 -12.29
CA VAL A 198 -2.42 -11.71 -11.58
C VAL A 198 -3.92 -11.83 -11.33
N LEU A 199 -4.56 -10.76 -10.86
CA LEU A 199 -6.00 -10.79 -10.59
C LEU A 199 -6.82 -10.96 -11.87
N TRP A 200 -6.38 -10.37 -12.98
CA TRP A 200 -7.02 -10.53 -14.28
C TRP A 200 -6.80 -11.92 -14.90
N LEU A 201 -5.61 -12.50 -14.76
CA LEU A 201 -5.23 -13.73 -15.45
C LEU A 201 -5.44 -15.01 -14.63
N GLN A 202 -5.45 -14.94 -13.30
CA GLN A 202 -5.45 -16.12 -12.42
C GLN A 202 -6.55 -16.10 -11.35
N ARG A 203 -7.18 -14.96 -11.11
CA ARG A 203 -8.19 -14.77 -10.06
C ARG A 203 -9.36 -13.91 -10.54
N ALA A 204 -9.71 -14.06 -11.83
CA ALA A 204 -10.79 -13.29 -12.47
C ALA A 204 -12.16 -13.56 -11.83
N ASP A 205 -12.29 -14.67 -11.12
CA ASP A 205 -13.43 -15.15 -10.35
C ASP A 205 -13.52 -14.51 -8.95
N LEU A 206 -12.41 -13.96 -8.42
CA LEU A 206 -12.43 -13.37 -7.09
C LEU A 206 -13.19 -12.05 -7.06
N THR A 207 -14.22 -12.05 -6.23
CA THR A 207 -15.14 -10.94 -6.08
C THR A 207 -15.27 -10.62 -4.60
N CYS A 208 -15.17 -9.34 -4.26
CA CYS A 208 -15.57 -8.85 -2.95
C CYS A 208 -17.09 -8.72 -2.94
N TYR A 209 -17.74 -9.37 -2.01
CA TYR A 209 -19.17 -9.26 -1.86
C TYR A 209 -19.49 -8.61 -0.52
N LEU A 210 -20.51 -7.78 -0.54
CA LEU A 210 -21.05 -7.15 0.65
C LEU A 210 -22.37 -7.86 0.98
N PHE A 211 -22.37 -8.59 2.10
CA PHE A 211 -23.53 -9.34 2.58
C PHE A 211 -23.95 -8.88 3.95
N THR A 212 -25.26 -8.97 4.19
CA THR A 212 -25.90 -8.69 5.47
C THR A 212 -26.25 -9.98 6.21
N GLN A 213 -26.28 -11.12 5.51
CA GLN A 213 -26.46 -12.47 6.04
C GLN A 213 -25.48 -13.46 5.41
N GLN A 214 -25.12 -14.52 6.13
CA GLN A 214 -24.05 -15.45 5.75
C GLN A 214 -24.44 -16.29 4.52
N PRO A 215 -23.71 -16.20 3.40
CA PRO A 215 -24.01 -16.94 2.17
C PRO A 215 -23.64 -18.43 2.28
N SER A 216 -24.32 -19.27 1.50
CA SER A 216 -24.18 -20.74 1.50
C SER A 216 -23.01 -21.29 0.65
N ALA A 217 -22.21 -20.43 0.00
CA ALA A 217 -21.13 -20.80 -0.91
C ALA A 217 -19.77 -20.17 -0.48
N PRO A 218 -18.62 -20.76 -0.88
CA PRO A 218 -17.30 -20.32 -0.41
C PRO A 218 -16.94 -18.96 -1.01
N LEU A 219 -17.20 -17.94 -0.21
CA LEU A 219 -16.86 -16.56 -0.46
C LEU A 219 -15.64 -16.20 0.38
N LEU A 220 -14.87 -15.20 -0.07
CA LEU A 220 -13.89 -14.54 0.78
C LEU A 220 -14.63 -13.79 1.89
N VAL A 221 -15.14 -14.53 2.88
CA VAL A 221 -15.79 -13.98 4.07
C VAL A 221 -14.68 -13.61 5.03
N CYS A 222 -14.11 -12.42 4.85
CA CYS A 222 -13.28 -11.84 5.88
C CYS A 222 -14.20 -11.41 7.02
N SER A 223 -14.17 -12.14 8.13
CA SER A 223 -14.84 -11.70 9.35
C SER A 223 -14.36 -10.29 9.71
N VAL A 224 -15.31 -9.38 9.96
CA VAL A 224 -15.02 -8.04 10.47
C VAL A 224 -14.08 -8.11 11.68
N ARG A 225 -14.21 -9.14 12.54
CA ARG A 225 -13.31 -9.36 13.68
C ARG A 225 -11.85 -9.50 13.29
N HIS A 226 -11.53 -10.23 12.22
CA HIS A 226 -10.15 -10.40 11.76
C HIS A 226 -9.59 -9.12 11.14
N ILE A 227 -10.42 -8.39 10.39
CA ILE A 227 -10.05 -7.08 9.85
C ILE A 227 -9.79 -6.11 11.01
N THR A 228 -10.72 -5.99 11.95
CA THR A 228 -10.58 -5.15 13.14
C THR A 228 -9.34 -5.54 13.95
N ALA A 229 -9.09 -6.82 14.20
CA ALA A 229 -7.91 -7.26 14.93
C ALA A 229 -6.61 -6.91 14.19
N ALA A 230 -6.55 -7.09 12.87
CA ALA A 230 -5.40 -6.68 12.06
C ALA A 230 -5.18 -5.16 12.13
N VAL A 231 -6.25 -4.39 12.00
CA VAL A 231 -6.20 -2.92 12.09
C VAL A 231 -5.74 -2.47 13.47
N LEU A 232 -6.29 -3.04 14.54
CA LEU A 232 -5.88 -2.74 15.92
C LEU A 232 -4.42 -3.11 16.16
N ALA A 233 -3.95 -4.25 15.64
CA ALA A 233 -2.56 -4.66 15.75
C ALA A 233 -1.62 -3.69 15.02
N LEU A 234 -1.97 -3.29 13.80
CA LEU A 234 -1.21 -2.32 13.02
C LEU A 234 -1.19 -0.95 13.70
N PHE A 235 -2.35 -0.48 14.18
CA PHE A 235 -2.46 0.79 14.90
C PHE A 235 -1.66 0.79 16.19
N SER A 236 -1.80 -0.26 17.00
CA SER A 236 -1.08 -0.37 18.27
C SER A 236 0.43 -0.48 18.05
N GLY A 237 0.86 -1.22 17.02
CA GLY A 237 2.27 -1.30 16.61
C GLY A 237 2.82 0.06 16.18
N THR A 238 2.09 0.78 15.33
CA THR A 238 2.48 2.14 14.91
C THR A 238 2.53 3.12 16.08
N LEU A 239 1.51 3.10 16.95
CA LEU A 239 1.48 3.91 18.16
C LEU A 239 2.68 3.62 19.06
N LEU A 240 3.02 2.35 19.27
CA LEU A 240 4.16 1.93 20.07
C LEU A 240 5.47 2.46 19.48
N VAL A 241 5.72 2.25 18.18
CA VAL A 241 6.96 2.71 17.52
C VAL A 241 7.09 4.23 17.59
N CYS A 242 6.03 4.97 17.26
CA CYS A 242 6.04 6.43 17.30
C CYS A 242 6.22 6.96 18.72
N THR A 243 5.61 6.33 19.73
CA THR A 243 5.81 6.67 21.15
C THR A 243 7.25 6.45 21.57
N CYS A 244 7.85 5.30 21.20
CA CYS A 244 9.27 5.03 21.47
C CYS A 244 10.19 6.08 20.83
N LEU A 245 9.91 6.48 19.59
CA LEU A 245 10.68 7.51 18.91
C LEU A 245 10.48 8.90 19.53
N TYR A 246 9.27 9.23 20.00
CA TYR A 246 8.97 10.47 20.69
C TYR A 246 9.77 10.60 21.99
N PHE A 247 9.77 9.56 22.83
CA PHE A 247 10.58 9.55 24.06
C PHE A 247 12.08 9.59 23.75
N ARG A 248 12.53 8.91 22.70
CA ARG A 248 13.93 8.97 22.24
C ARG A 248 14.33 10.38 21.77
N ALA A 249 13.39 11.18 21.28
CA ALA A 249 13.61 12.56 20.89
C ALA A 249 13.61 13.55 22.07
N GLY A 250 13.48 13.07 23.31
CA GLY A 250 13.51 13.90 24.51
C GLY A 250 12.13 14.30 25.05
N GLY A 251 11.06 13.69 24.55
CA GLY A 251 9.73 13.85 25.15
C GLY A 251 9.74 13.40 26.63
N THR A 252 9.12 14.19 27.51
CA THR A 252 9.12 13.93 28.97
C THR A 252 7.78 13.44 29.52
N SER A 253 6.73 13.48 28.71
CA SER A 253 5.37 13.02 29.05
C SER A 253 4.78 12.20 27.91
N TRP A 254 3.63 11.56 28.13
CA TRP A 254 2.88 11.00 27.01
C TRP A 254 2.50 12.10 26.01
N PRO A 255 2.59 11.84 24.69
CA PRO A 255 2.23 12.83 23.68
C PRO A 255 0.74 13.16 23.78
N TYR A 256 0.41 14.45 23.75
CA TYR A 256 -0.98 14.90 23.66
C TYR A 256 -1.55 14.51 22.29
N ILE A 257 -2.88 14.39 22.20
CA ILE A 257 -3.55 14.14 20.91
C ILE A 257 -3.12 15.18 19.88
N SER A 258 -2.99 16.46 20.24
CA SER A 258 -2.51 17.52 19.35
C SER A 258 -1.07 17.30 18.85
N ASP A 259 -0.20 16.70 19.66
CA ASP A 259 1.18 16.38 19.26
C ASP A 259 1.17 15.31 18.16
N LEU A 260 0.17 14.42 18.18
CA LEU A 260 -0.07 13.46 17.12
C LEU A 260 -0.46 14.12 15.79
N PHE A 261 -0.73 15.43 15.70
CA PHE A 261 -1.04 16.11 14.43
C PHE A 261 0.03 17.11 14.00
N VAL A 262 0.85 17.58 14.94
CA VAL A 262 1.70 18.76 14.74
C VAL A 262 3.18 18.45 14.89
N TYR A 263 3.56 17.49 15.75
CA TYR A 263 4.96 17.25 16.12
C TYR A 263 5.46 15.86 15.71
N PRO A 264 6.39 15.76 14.76
CA PRO A 264 7.12 14.52 14.47
C PRO A 264 7.92 14.04 15.68
N PRO A 265 8.04 12.72 15.93
CA PRO A 265 7.50 11.60 15.13
C PRO A 265 6.05 11.24 15.48
N ALA A 266 5.44 11.94 16.44
CA ALA A 266 4.09 11.67 16.89
C ALA A 266 3.06 11.93 15.78
N ASP A 267 3.33 12.92 14.90
CA ASP A 267 2.50 13.23 13.74
C ASP A 267 2.48 12.15 12.64
N TRP A 268 3.43 11.21 12.65
CA TRP A 268 3.36 10.05 11.77
C TRP A 268 2.19 9.14 12.12
N ILE A 269 1.78 9.11 13.39
CA ILE A 269 0.58 8.38 13.83
C ILE A 269 -0.66 8.99 13.18
N SER A 270 -0.86 10.31 13.19
CA SER A 270 -2.03 10.89 12.51
C SER A 270 -1.98 10.68 11.01
N ARG A 271 -0.81 10.88 10.38
CA ARG A 271 -0.65 10.69 8.93
C ARG A 271 -0.96 9.27 8.49
N TRP A 272 -0.59 8.28 9.29
CA TRP A 272 -0.86 6.87 9.02
C TRP A 272 -2.27 6.47 9.44
N ALA A 273 -2.67 6.82 10.67
CA ALA A 273 -3.92 6.37 11.28
C ALA A 273 -5.14 7.09 10.73
N ILE A 274 -5.08 8.38 10.38
CA ILE A 274 -6.23 9.11 9.83
C ILE A 274 -6.58 8.58 8.46
N GLU A 275 -5.59 8.37 7.60
CA GLU A 275 -5.84 7.90 6.24
C GLU A 275 -6.32 6.45 6.25
N LEU A 276 -5.71 5.60 7.08
CA LEU A 276 -6.13 4.21 7.22
C LEU A 276 -7.49 4.09 7.93
N ALA A 277 -7.69 4.76 9.07
CA ALA A 277 -8.95 4.74 9.80
C ALA A 277 -10.07 5.42 9.00
N GLY A 278 -9.77 6.48 8.26
CA GLY A 278 -10.69 7.14 7.34
C GLY A 278 -11.12 6.19 6.22
N SER A 279 -10.17 5.50 5.58
CA SER A 279 -10.47 4.50 4.55
C SER A 279 -11.32 3.33 5.10
N LEU A 280 -11.01 2.87 6.31
CA LEU A 280 -11.78 1.81 6.98
C LEU A 280 -13.14 2.28 7.49
N ALA A 281 -13.26 3.53 7.93
CA ALA A 281 -14.51 4.13 8.36
C ALA A 281 -15.43 4.38 7.18
N ILE A 282 -14.92 4.79 6.02
CA ILE A 282 -15.68 4.87 4.77
C ILE A 282 -16.20 3.49 4.39
N LEU A 283 -15.32 2.47 4.44
CA LEU A 283 -15.73 1.09 4.18
C LEU A 283 -16.79 0.64 5.18
N GLY A 284 -16.59 0.88 6.47
CA GLY A 284 -17.54 0.55 7.54
C GLY A 284 -18.91 1.22 7.35
N HIS A 285 -18.93 2.52 7.03
CA HIS A 285 -20.17 3.24 6.73
C HIS A 285 -20.87 2.69 5.49
N PHE A 286 -20.12 2.39 4.42
CA PHE A 286 -20.69 1.78 3.22
C PHE A 286 -21.33 0.43 3.54
N LEU A 287 -20.69 -0.39 4.38
CA LEU A 287 -21.25 -1.65 4.85
C LEU A 287 -22.53 -1.46 5.67
N LEU A 288 -22.57 -0.46 6.57
CA LEU A 288 -23.75 -0.15 7.37
C LEU A 288 -24.94 0.31 6.51
N TYR A 289 -24.72 1.18 5.52
CA TYR A 289 -25.78 1.60 4.59
C TYR A 289 -26.36 0.43 3.80
N LEU A 290 -25.52 -0.53 3.40
CA LEU A 290 -25.98 -1.75 2.72
C LEU A 290 -26.72 -2.69 3.66
N MET A 291 -26.37 -2.72 4.95
CA MET A 291 -27.11 -3.45 5.98
C MET A 291 -28.52 -2.89 6.18
N ASP A 292 -28.66 -1.58 6.31
CA ASP A 292 -29.97 -0.92 6.45
C ASP A 292 -30.86 -1.18 5.23
N ALA A 293 -30.32 -1.04 4.02
CA ALA A 293 -31.05 -1.31 2.78
C ALA A 293 -31.55 -2.76 2.65
N ALA A 294 -30.84 -3.73 3.23
CA ALA A 294 -31.27 -5.12 3.24
C ALA A 294 -32.29 -5.45 4.35
N SER A 295 -32.29 -4.67 5.44
CA SER A 295 -33.24 -4.81 6.56
C SER A 295 -34.57 -4.10 6.32
N ALA A 296 -34.64 -3.22 5.32
CA ALA A 296 -35.89 -2.61 4.89
C ALA A 296 -36.88 -3.73 4.50
N PRO A 297 -38.10 -3.75 5.08
CA PRO A 297 -39.09 -4.76 4.73
C PRO A 297 -39.33 -4.71 3.23
N SER A 298 -39.24 -5.87 2.58
CA SER A 298 -39.60 -5.97 1.17
C SER A 298 -41.02 -5.46 1.02
N SER A 299 -41.18 -4.32 0.35
CA SER A 299 -42.47 -3.74 -0.02
C SER A 299 -43.11 -4.58 -1.14
N SER A 300 -43.29 -5.86 -0.87
CA SER A 300 -43.96 -6.84 -1.70
C SER A 300 -45.16 -7.36 -0.91
N ALA A 301 -46.21 -6.55 -0.89
CA ALA A 301 -47.63 -6.95 -0.87
C ALA A 301 -48.54 -5.72 -0.73
N ILE A 302 -48.68 -4.95 -1.82
CA ILE A 302 -49.98 -4.42 -2.29
C ILE A 302 -50.00 -4.60 -3.81
#